data_AF-A0A966MI98-F1
#
_entry.id   AF-A0A966MI98-F1
#
_cell.length_a   1.000
_cell.length_b   1.000
_cell.length_c   1.000
_cell.angle_alpha   90.00
_cell.angle_beta   90.00
_cell.angle_gamma   90.00
#
_symmetry.space_group_name_H-M   'P 1'
#
loop_
_entity.id
_entity.type
_entity.pdbx_description
1 polymer ?
#
loop_
_entity_poly.entity_id
_entity_poly.type
_entity_poly.pdbx_seq_one_letter_code
_entity_poly.pdbx_strand_id
1 'polypeptide(L)'
;LQQKDGEGPRLFVNGNYRSQWYRPDQDRQIACAIGIHGQWLWIDRASRLVIVKLASNGTVVDTETDRDLLAIFAAIEAALG
;
A
#
# COMPACT_ATOMS: atom_id res chain seq x y z
N LEU A 1 8.07 -17.91 -8.87
CA LEU A 1 6.60 -17.73 -8.77
C LEU A 1 6.19 -16.79 -9.89
N GLN A 2 5.69 -17.33 -11.01
CA GLN A 2 5.14 -16.50 -12.07
C GLN A 2 3.81 -15.92 -11.58
N GLN A 3 3.70 -14.59 -11.63
CA GLN A 3 2.42 -13.91 -11.49
C GLN A 3 1.66 -14.22 -12.78
N LYS A 4 0.67 -15.12 -12.70
CA LYS A 4 -0.29 -15.34 -13.79
C LYS A 4 -1.00 -14.02 -14.07
N ASP A 5 -1.29 -13.77 -15.34
CA ASP A 5 -1.94 -12.55 -15.83
C ASP A 5 -3.08 -12.10 -14.91
N GLY A 6 -3.06 -10.81 -14.58
CA GLY A 6 -3.76 -10.21 -13.45
C GLY A 6 -5.27 -10.22 -13.60
N GLU A 7 -5.94 -11.05 -12.80
CA GLU A 7 -7.37 -10.88 -12.52
C GLU A 7 -7.54 -9.78 -11.46
N GLY A 8 -7.82 -8.56 -11.93
CA GLY A 8 -8.21 -7.42 -11.12
C GLY A 8 -7.42 -6.15 -11.44
N PRO A 9 -8.01 -4.96 -11.30
CA PRO A 9 -7.28 -3.71 -11.51
C PRO A 9 -6.12 -3.65 -10.53
N ARG A 10 -4.93 -3.30 -11.05
CA ARG A 10 -3.70 -3.10 -10.26
C ARG A 10 -4.03 -2.30 -8.99
N LEU A 11 -3.47 -2.71 -7.86
CA LEU A 11 -3.66 -1.99 -6.58
C LEU A 11 -3.24 -0.51 -6.73
N PHE A 12 -2.18 -0.26 -7.52
CA PHE A 12 -1.69 1.08 -7.86
C PHE A 12 -1.69 1.27 -9.38
N VAL A 13 -2.69 1.96 -9.91
CA VAL A 13 -2.85 2.18 -11.36
C VAL A 13 -1.78 3.14 -11.91
N ASN A 14 -1.49 4.23 -11.20
CA ASN A 14 -0.42 5.18 -11.54
C ASN A 14 0.94 4.82 -10.88
N GLY A 15 1.04 3.64 -10.29
CA GLY A 15 2.18 3.29 -9.44
C GLY A 15 3.40 2.78 -10.21
N ASN A 16 4.55 2.79 -9.52
CA ASN A 16 5.75 2.10 -9.98
C ASN A 16 6.43 1.37 -8.82
N TYR A 17 7.47 0.60 -9.14
CA TYR A 17 8.27 -0.14 -8.17
C TYR A 17 9.75 0.12 -8.41
N ARG A 18 10.51 0.46 -7.37
CA ARG A 18 11.96 0.69 -7.45
C ARG A 18 12.63 0.38 -6.12
N SER A 19 13.82 -0.24 -6.17
CA SER A 19 14.65 -0.48 -4.98
C SER A 19 13.92 -1.18 -3.83
N GLN A 20 13.03 -2.12 -4.15
CA GLN A 20 12.18 -2.85 -3.21
C GLN A 20 11.05 -2.04 -2.53
N TRP A 21 10.71 -0.88 -3.10
CA TRP A 21 9.61 -0.05 -2.64
C TRP A 21 8.55 0.09 -3.72
N TYR A 22 7.29 0.01 -3.31
CA TYR A 22 6.15 0.44 -4.10
C TYR A 22 6.01 1.96 -3.97
N ARG A 23 5.73 2.62 -5.09
CA ARG A 23 5.31 4.03 -5.15
C ARG A 23 3.89 4.04 -5.72
N PRO A 24 2.86 4.22 -4.88
CA PRO A 24 1.46 4.11 -5.27
C PRO A 24 1.02 5.07 -6.37
N ASP A 25 1.65 6.24 -6.39
CA ASP A 25 1.35 7.33 -7.31
C ASP A 25 2.67 8.04 -7.65
N GLN A 26 2.89 8.35 -8.92
CA GLN A 26 4.09 9.03 -9.39
C GLN A 26 4.13 10.51 -9.00
N ASP A 27 2.98 11.12 -8.76
CA ASP A 27 2.86 12.54 -8.43
C ASP A 27 2.87 12.80 -6.92
N ARG A 28 2.82 11.73 -6.10
CA ARG A 28 2.90 11.82 -4.63
C ARG A 28 4.25 11.38 -4.09
N GLN A 29 4.64 11.96 -2.96
CA GLN A 29 5.89 11.62 -2.27
C GLN A 29 5.72 10.43 -1.31
N ILE A 30 5.07 9.37 -1.78
CA ILE A 30 4.81 8.15 -1.01
C ILE A 30 5.74 7.03 -1.43
N ALA A 31 6.26 6.32 -0.43
CA ALA A 31 6.85 5.00 -0.60
C ALA A 31 6.18 4.02 0.37
N CYS A 32 5.92 2.79 -0.07
CA CYS A 32 5.40 1.75 0.80
C CYS A 32 6.02 0.38 0.54
N ALA A 33 5.95 -0.47 1.55
CA ALA A 33 6.29 -1.88 1.49
C ALA A 33 5.08 -2.70 1.96
N ILE A 34 4.77 -3.75 1.21
CA ILE A 34 3.61 -4.62 1.47
C ILE A 34 4.14 -6.04 1.62
N GLY A 35 3.75 -6.69 2.70
CA GLY A 35 4.06 -8.10 2.97
C GLY A 35 2.80 -8.95 2.91
N ILE A 36 2.97 -10.19 2.49
CA ILE A 36 1.91 -11.21 2.59
C ILE A 36 1.41 -11.34 4.04
N HIS A 37 0.19 -11.83 4.20
CA HIS A 37 -0.50 -11.88 5.50
C HIS A 37 -0.79 -10.49 6.11
N GLY A 38 -0.83 -9.44 5.28
CA GLY A 38 -1.38 -8.12 5.63
C GLY A 38 -0.39 -7.16 6.30
N GLN A 39 0.92 -7.29 6.05
CA GLN A 39 1.92 -6.35 6.56
C GLN A 39 1.93 -5.08 5.71
N TRP A 40 2.02 -3.91 6.34
CA TRP A 40 2.16 -2.63 5.64
C TRP A 40 3.15 -1.70 6.34
N LEU A 41 3.98 -1.05 5.54
CA LEU A 41 4.73 0.15 5.90
C LEU A 41 4.40 1.23 4.88
N TRP A 42 3.78 2.31 5.32
CA TRP A 42 3.38 3.44 4.50
C TRP A 42 4.13 4.70 4.95
N ILE A 43 4.81 5.37 4.02
CA ILE A 43 5.60 6.57 4.29
C ILE A 43 5.11 7.66 3.35
N ASP A 44 4.41 8.66 3.89
CA ASP A 44 4.06 9.88 3.18
C ASP A 44 4.95 11.04 3.67
N ARG A 45 5.86 11.47 2.80
CA ARG A 45 6.80 12.53 3.13
C ARG A 45 6.17 13.92 3.12
N ALA A 46 5.11 14.14 2.34
CA ALA A 46 4.46 15.44 2.23
C ALA A 46 3.73 15.77 3.54
N SER A 47 2.98 14.80 4.09
CA SER A 47 2.28 14.93 5.37
C SER A 47 3.16 14.61 6.59
N ARG A 48 4.43 14.22 6.40
CA ARG A 48 5.36 13.77 7.46
C ARG A 48 4.78 12.61 8.28
N LEU A 49 4.08 11.70 7.62
CA LEU A 49 3.36 10.59 8.22
C LEU A 49 4.04 9.25 7.90
N VAL A 50 4.17 8.40 8.91
CA VAL A 50 4.54 6.99 8.75
C VAL A 50 3.49 6.13 9.44
N ILE A 51 2.95 5.15 8.73
CA ILE A 51 2.00 4.17 9.27
C ILE A 51 2.63 2.78 9.16
N VAL A 52 2.59 2.03 10.27
CA VAL A 52 3.04 0.63 10.34
C VAL A 52 1.86 -0.22 10.75
N LYS A 53 1.57 -1.27 9.97
CA LYS A 53 0.62 -2.32 10.32
C LYS A 53 1.31 -3.67 10.26
N LEU A 54 1.32 -4.34 11.40
CA LEU A 54 1.73 -5.74 11.52
C LEU A 54 0.47 -6.60 11.64
N ALA A 55 0.43 -7.71 10.93
CA ALA A 55 -0.70 -8.62 10.94
C ALA A 55 -0.27 -10.08 10.76
N SER A 56 -1.22 -10.99 10.87
CA SER A 56 -1.03 -12.42 10.62
C SER A 56 -2.29 -12.99 9.97
N ASN A 57 -2.76 -12.35 8.91
CA ASN A 57 -4.01 -12.70 8.25
C ASN A 57 -3.96 -14.14 7.71
N GLY A 58 -5.08 -14.87 7.82
CA GLY A 58 -5.16 -16.24 7.30
C GLY A 58 -5.00 -16.33 5.78
N THR A 59 -5.39 -15.26 5.07
CA THR A 59 -5.21 -15.13 3.62
C THR A 59 -3.85 -14.53 3.30
N VAL A 60 -3.12 -15.13 2.34
CA VAL A 60 -1.77 -14.71 1.95
C VAL A 60 -1.77 -13.34 1.27
N VAL A 61 -2.70 -13.11 0.34
CA VAL A 61 -2.92 -11.84 -0.37
C VAL A 61 -4.41 -11.55 -0.37
N ASP A 62 -4.80 -10.38 0.09
CA ASP A 62 -6.19 -9.96 0.20
C ASP A 62 -6.33 -8.52 -0.33
N THR A 63 -6.58 -8.42 -1.63
CA THR A 63 -6.65 -7.15 -2.36
C THR A 63 -7.81 -6.28 -1.89
N GLU A 64 -8.91 -6.85 -1.38
CA GLU A 64 -10.05 -6.08 -0.87
C GLU A 64 -9.68 -5.39 0.44
N THR A 65 -9.13 -6.16 1.39
CA THR A 65 -8.60 -5.59 2.64
C THR A 65 -7.50 -4.55 2.36
N ASP A 66 -6.65 -4.78 1.36
CA ASP A 66 -5.63 -3.81 0.96
C ASP A 66 -6.24 -2.48 0.47
N ARG A 67 -7.38 -2.50 -0.24
CA ARG A 67 -8.10 -1.28 -0.65
C ARG A 67 -8.70 -0.55 0.55
N ASP A 68 -9.26 -1.28 1.51
CA ASP A 68 -9.78 -0.69 2.75
C ASP A 68 -8.66 -0.03 3.57
N LEU A 69 -7.48 -0.66 3.62
CA LEU A 69 -6.30 -0.06 4.27
C LEU A 69 -5.86 1.24 3.61
N LEU A 70 -5.87 1.32 2.27
CA LEU A 70 -5.58 2.56 1.56
C LEU A 70 -6.59 3.67 1.90
N ALA A 71 -7.87 3.33 2.01
CA ALA A 71 -8.91 4.28 2.46
C ALA A 71 -8.67 4.75 3.90
N ILE A 72 -8.28 3.84 4.80
CA ILE A 72 -7.91 4.16 6.19
C ILE A 72 -6.69 5.09 6.22
N PHE A 73 -5.65 4.83 5.43
CA PHE A 73 -4.47 5.69 5.39
C PHE A 73 -4.80 7.11 4.91
N ALA A 74 -5.65 7.24 3.89
CA ALA A 74 -6.14 8.53 3.43
C ALA A 74 -6.96 9.26 4.51
N ALA A 75 -7.78 8.53 5.27
CA ALA A 75 -8.55 9.10 6.38
C ALA A 75 -7.65 9.58 7.53
N ILE A 76 -6.60 8.81 7.87
CA ILE A 76 -5.60 9.22 8.87
C ILE A 76 -4.84 10.46 8.40
N GLU A 77 -4.42 10.51 7.14
CA GLU A 77 -3.75 11.67 6.55
C GLU A 77 -4.63 12.92 6.65
N ALA A 78 -5.90 12.84 6.24
CA ALA A 78 -6.85 13.95 6.31
C ALA A 78 -7.14 14.41 7.74
N ALA A 79 -7.07 13.51 8.73
CA ALA A 79 -7.24 13.86 10.13
C ALA A 79 -6.03 14.63 10.73
N LEU A 80 -4.89 14.62 10.04
CA LEU A 80 -3.64 15.25 10.49
C LEU A 80 -3.35 16.60 9.82
N GLY A 81 -4.01 16.94 8.69
CA GLY A 81 -3.95 18.26 8.05
C GLY A 81 -3.85 18.23 6.53
#